data_AF-A0A846GDU8-F1
#
_entry.id   AF-A0A846GDU8-F1
#
_cell.length_a   1.000
_cell.length_b   1.000
_cell.length_c   1.000
_cell.angle_alpha   90.00
_cell.angle_beta   90.00
_cell.angle_gamma   90.00
#
_symmetry.space_group_name_H-M   'P 1'
#
loop_
_entity.id
_entity.type
_entity.pdbx_description
1 polymer ?
#
loop_
_entity_poly.entity_id
_entity_poly.type
_entity_poly.pdbx_seq_one_letter_code
_entity_poly.pdbx_strand_id
1 'polypeptide(L)'
;MNNILINNVLDNIKLRHLGEQLQQARNKCGMTQAEAAKVINAARTTMVAIEKGERRVKATELIKLARAYGISVSNFVRVRPVIEPFKVRFQKAYRQNEVEKFQVESVIEQWEKFCQNYLELEEIMNAPLPQNYPREYEVSRMPIERTAEAIAVGERQRLGLGDGPIPLLRDTLEQSVGLRIFYLKMPSKYSEVYTYDEKLGGCMAINANHPEERRRWSLAHGYLHFLAHRRKSVVGLIEGQYKRMPESDRLAEAFSKYFLMPTSGLLKRFYDMCRENKNQKFTPTNLFILAHYYGVSCELLTYRLEEMELLPSGTA
;
A
#
# COMPACT_ATOMS: atom_id res chain seq x y z
N MET A 1 -15.89 44.59 24.45
CA MET A 1 -16.34 43.27 24.96
C MET A 1 -16.62 42.39 23.76
N ASN A 2 -15.62 41.67 23.26
CA ASN A 2 -15.82 40.60 22.28
C ASN A 2 -15.62 39.27 23.00
N ASN A 3 -16.73 38.60 23.32
CA ASN A 3 -16.75 37.23 23.79
C ASN A 3 -16.26 36.35 22.63
N ILE A 4 -14.96 36.06 22.60
CA ILE A 4 -14.44 34.92 21.86
C ILE A 4 -14.96 33.71 22.61
N LEU A 5 -16.07 33.16 22.15
CA LEU A 5 -16.53 31.82 22.55
C LEU A 5 -15.35 30.89 22.28
N ILE A 6 -14.65 30.51 23.35
CA ILE A 6 -13.71 29.40 23.35
C ILE A 6 -14.58 28.17 23.12
N ASN A 7 -14.86 27.85 21.86
CA ASN A 7 -15.51 26.61 21.48
C ASN A 7 -14.63 25.49 22.01
N ASN A 8 -15.09 24.83 23.07
CA ASN A 8 -14.38 23.72 23.66
C ASN A 8 -14.35 22.62 22.59
N VAL A 9 -13.17 22.10 22.25
CA VAL A 9 -13.03 21.07 21.20
C VAL A 9 -13.93 19.85 21.51
N LEU A 10 -14.21 19.60 22.81
CA LEU A 10 -15.14 18.56 23.28
C LEU A 10 -16.61 18.82 22.93
N ASP A 11 -16.98 20.05 22.57
CA ASP A 11 -18.35 20.40 22.21
C ASP A 11 -18.71 19.93 20.80
N ASN A 12 -17.73 19.83 19.91
CA ASN A 12 -17.91 19.41 18.52
C ASN A 12 -17.74 17.90 18.29
N ILE A 13 -17.41 17.13 19.34
CA ILE A 13 -17.17 15.69 19.25
C ILE A 13 -18.42 14.92 19.65
N LYS A 14 -18.84 13.95 18.82
CA LYS A 14 -19.93 13.03 19.15
C LYS A 14 -19.55 12.18 20.37
N LEU A 15 -20.28 12.33 21.47
CA LEU A 15 -20.00 11.66 22.75
C LEU A 15 -19.86 10.15 22.62
N ARG A 16 -20.73 9.50 21.83
CA ARG A 16 -20.68 8.06 21.59
C ARG A 16 -19.38 7.62 20.92
N HIS A 17 -18.91 8.35 19.92
CA HIS A 17 -17.67 8.04 19.23
C HIS A 17 -16.45 8.19 20.15
N LEU A 18 -16.42 9.26 20.95
CA LEU A 18 -15.38 9.46 21.96
C LEU A 18 -15.38 8.36 23.03
N GLY A 19 -16.57 7.94 23.47
CA GLY A 19 -16.76 6.82 24.40
C GLY A 19 -16.20 5.51 23.86
N GLU A 20 -16.49 5.18 22.60
CA GLU A 20 -15.96 4.00 21.90
C GLU A 20 -14.43 4.06 21.79
N GLN A 21 -13.85 5.21 21.43
CA GLN A 21 -12.39 5.40 21.36
C GLN A 21 -11.72 5.22 22.73
N LEU A 22 -12.32 5.77 23.79
CA LEU A 22 -11.82 5.60 25.16
C LEU A 22 -11.90 4.14 25.61
N GLN A 23 -12.98 3.45 25.27
CA GLN A 23 -13.15 2.02 25.56
C GLN A 23 -12.10 1.17 24.84
N GLN A 24 -11.87 1.42 23.55
CA GLN A 24 -10.86 0.72 22.76
C GLN A 24 -9.44 0.95 23.31
N ALA A 25 -9.11 2.21 23.63
CA ALA A 25 -7.84 2.57 24.25
C ALA A 25 -7.62 1.85 25.58
N ARG A 26 -8.64 1.84 26.45
CA ARG A 26 -8.61 1.15 27.73
C ARG A 26 -8.39 -0.35 27.57
N ASN A 27 -9.13 -0.99 26.66
CA ASN A 27 -8.99 -2.42 26.40
C ASN A 27 -7.59 -2.76 25.87
N LYS A 28 -7.00 -1.92 25.02
CA LYS A 28 -5.64 -2.12 24.48
C LYS A 28 -4.55 -2.08 25.56
N CYS A 29 -4.69 -1.25 26.60
CA CYS A 29 -3.75 -1.24 27.72
C CYS A 29 -4.10 -2.22 28.85
N GLY A 30 -5.14 -3.06 28.66
CA GLY A 30 -5.54 -4.08 29.64
C GLY A 30 -6.20 -3.54 30.91
N MET A 31 -6.53 -2.25 30.98
CA MET A 31 -7.17 -1.67 32.16
C MET A 31 -8.65 -2.03 32.25
N THR A 32 -9.14 -2.29 33.46
CA THR A 32 -10.58 -2.42 33.74
C THR A 32 -11.26 -1.07 33.85
N GLN A 33 -12.59 -1.03 33.69
CA GLN A 33 -13.37 0.20 33.91
C GLN A 33 -13.23 0.74 35.34
N ALA A 34 -13.02 -0.13 36.33
CA ALA A 34 -12.84 0.29 37.73
C ALA A 34 -11.50 1.01 37.93
N GLU A 35 -10.43 0.52 37.30
CA GLU A 35 -9.11 1.16 37.36
C GLU A 35 -9.10 2.49 36.61
N ALA A 36 -9.71 2.54 35.42
CA ALA A 36 -9.87 3.79 34.68
C ALA A 36 -10.70 4.83 35.45
N ALA A 37 -11.76 4.40 36.15
CA ALA A 37 -12.56 5.27 36.99
C ALA A 37 -11.74 5.85 38.18
N LYS A 38 -10.86 5.05 38.79
CA LYS A 38 -9.94 5.51 39.84
C LYS A 38 -8.99 6.60 39.33
N VAL A 39 -8.46 6.49 38.10
CA VAL A 39 -7.57 7.49 37.50
C VAL A 39 -8.21 8.89 37.45
N ILE A 40 -9.52 8.95 37.23
CA ILE A 40 -10.28 10.21 37.17
C ILE A 40 -11.01 10.55 38.48
N ASN A 41 -10.76 9.82 39.57
CA ASN A 41 -11.47 9.95 40.85
C ASN A 41 -12.99 9.87 40.71
N ALA A 42 -13.49 8.89 39.93
CA ALA A 42 -14.90 8.68 39.70
C ALA A 42 -15.36 7.26 40.06
N ALA A 43 -16.68 7.06 40.17
CA ALA A 43 -17.28 5.74 40.33
C ALA A 43 -17.17 4.92 39.03
N ARG A 44 -17.13 3.58 39.13
CA ARG A 44 -17.11 2.69 37.96
C ARG A 44 -18.27 2.97 36.99
N THR A 45 -19.46 3.25 37.50
CA THR A 45 -20.65 3.59 36.71
C THR A 45 -20.48 4.86 35.88
N THR A 46 -19.71 5.84 36.37
CA THR A 46 -19.33 7.01 35.58
C THR A 46 -18.51 6.62 34.36
N MET A 47 -17.53 5.73 34.51
CA MET A 47 -16.71 5.29 33.38
C MET A 47 -17.55 4.54 32.35
N VAL A 48 -18.49 3.69 32.79
CA VAL A 48 -19.45 3.02 31.90
C VAL A 48 -20.28 4.04 31.11
N ALA A 49 -20.83 5.06 31.79
CA ALA A 49 -21.63 6.10 31.14
C ALA A 49 -20.80 6.94 30.14
N ILE A 50 -19.53 7.21 30.45
CA ILE A 50 -18.61 7.88 29.52
C ILE A 50 -18.37 7.01 28.28
N GLU A 51 -18.07 5.71 28.45
CA GLU A 51 -17.81 4.78 27.33
C GLU A 51 -19.05 4.58 26.45
N LYS A 52 -20.26 4.62 27.01
CA LYS A 52 -21.52 4.58 26.26
C LYS A 52 -21.90 5.90 25.58
N GLY A 53 -21.18 6.99 25.88
CA GLY A 53 -21.51 8.34 25.42
C GLY A 53 -22.72 8.97 26.13
N GLU A 54 -23.18 8.39 27.25
CA GLU A 54 -24.28 8.88 28.09
C GLU A 54 -23.83 10.03 29.00
N ARG A 55 -22.53 10.08 29.34
CA ARG A 55 -21.91 11.16 30.12
C ARG A 55 -20.76 11.81 29.34
N ARG A 56 -20.76 13.14 29.26
CA ARG A 56 -19.63 13.91 28.72
C ARG A 56 -18.41 13.81 29.64
N VAL A 57 -17.26 13.50 29.05
CA VAL A 57 -15.96 13.53 29.73
C VAL A 57 -15.46 14.97 29.83
N LYS A 58 -14.91 15.36 30.99
CA LYS A 58 -14.29 16.67 31.18
C LYS A 58 -12.88 16.68 30.58
N ALA A 59 -12.38 17.86 30.20
CA ALA A 59 -11.03 17.99 29.64
C ALA A 59 -9.93 17.43 30.57
N THR A 60 -10.03 17.69 31.88
CA THR A 60 -9.10 17.16 32.89
C THR A 60 -9.20 15.65 33.06
N GLU A 61 -10.40 15.09 32.96
CA GLU A 61 -10.64 13.64 32.98
C GLU A 61 -10.00 13.00 31.73
N LEU A 62 -10.21 13.59 30.55
CA LEU A 62 -9.66 13.10 29.30
C LEU A 62 -8.13 13.10 29.30
N ILE A 63 -7.49 14.16 29.81
CA ILE A 63 -6.02 14.24 29.94
C ILE A 63 -5.48 13.11 30.83
N LYS A 64 -6.14 12.85 31.97
CA LYS A 64 -5.74 11.80 32.90
C LYS A 64 -5.90 10.41 32.28
N LEU A 65 -7.04 10.14 31.63
CA LEU A 65 -7.28 8.88 30.94
C LEU A 65 -6.28 8.67 29.80
N ALA A 66 -6.05 9.68 28.97
CA ALA A 66 -5.09 9.62 27.88
C ALA A 66 -3.68 9.26 28.36
N ARG A 67 -3.21 9.91 29.45
CA ARG A 67 -1.93 9.59 30.09
C ARG A 67 -1.91 8.15 30.63
N ALA A 68 -2.98 7.70 31.29
CA ALA A 68 -3.06 6.33 31.82
C ALA A 68 -3.09 5.26 30.71
N TYR A 69 -3.70 5.57 29.57
CA TYR A 69 -3.77 4.66 28.42
C TYR A 69 -2.51 4.68 27.55
N GLY A 70 -1.57 5.60 27.80
CA GLY A 70 -0.36 5.76 26.97
C GLY A 70 -0.65 6.35 25.58
N ILE A 71 -1.73 7.12 25.43
CA ILE A 71 -2.19 7.68 24.14
C ILE A 71 -2.23 9.22 24.27
N SER A 72 -1.77 9.94 23.25
CA SER A 72 -1.90 11.41 23.22
C SER A 72 -3.37 11.85 23.27
N VAL A 73 -3.67 12.89 24.04
CA VAL A 73 -5.01 13.52 24.10
C VAL A 73 -5.50 13.89 22.70
N SER A 74 -4.59 14.30 21.81
CA SER A 74 -4.90 14.64 20.42
C SER A 74 -5.60 13.50 19.67
N ASN A 75 -5.34 12.24 20.00
CA ASN A 75 -5.99 11.10 19.33
C ASN A 75 -7.48 10.98 19.66
N PHE A 76 -7.92 11.53 20.79
CA PHE A 76 -9.33 11.51 21.19
C PHE A 76 -10.11 12.73 20.70
N VAL A 77 -9.41 13.86 20.53
CA VAL A 77 -10.06 15.13 20.17
C VAL A 77 -9.98 15.48 18.68
N ARG A 78 -9.08 14.85 17.93
CA ARG A 78 -8.98 15.07 16.49
C ARG A 78 -10.09 14.33 15.77
N VAL A 79 -10.75 15.04 14.85
CA VAL A 79 -11.63 14.42 13.86
C VAL A 79 -10.72 13.76 12.83
N ARG A 80 -10.77 12.42 12.75
CA ARG A 80 -10.05 11.67 11.73
C ARG A 80 -10.97 11.32 10.56
N PRO A 81 -10.44 11.21 9.34
CA PRO A 81 -11.20 10.64 8.24
C PRO A 81 -11.69 9.24 8.59
N VAL A 82 -13.01 9.06 8.59
CA VAL A 82 -13.61 7.73 8.77
C VAL A 82 -13.45 6.96 7.47
N ILE A 83 -12.59 5.96 7.51
CA ILE A 83 -12.38 4.96 6.45
C ILE A 83 -12.90 3.61 6.92
N GLU A 84 -13.20 2.72 5.98
CA GLU A 84 -13.50 1.33 6.34
C GLU A 84 -12.22 0.64 6.82
N PRO A 85 -12.25 -0.11 7.95
CA PRO A 85 -11.07 -0.80 8.44
C PRO A 85 -10.49 -1.78 7.43
N PHE A 86 -9.19 -1.71 7.17
CA PHE A 86 -8.49 -2.57 6.21
C PHE A 86 -8.66 -4.04 6.59
N LYS A 87 -8.61 -4.34 7.89
CA LYS A 87 -8.81 -5.70 8.42
C LYS A 87 -10.08 -6.36 7.92
N VAL A 88 -11.19 -5.62 7.74
CA VAL A 88 -12.45 -6.18 7.20
C VAL A 88 -12.29 -6.56 5.73
N ARG A 89 -11.59 -5.74 4.95
CA ARG A 89 -11.36 -5.98 3.52
C ARG A 89 -10.41 -7.16 3.27
N PHE A 90 -9.38 -7.31 4.09
CA PHE A 90 -8.40 -8.39 3.95
C PHE A 90 -8.86 -9.74 4.50
N GLN A 91 -9.94 -9.81 5.29
CA GLN A 91 -10.50 -11.10 5.75
C GLN A 91 -10.77 -12.09 4.61
N LYS A 92 -11.18 -11.60 3.43
CA LYS A 92 -11.42 -12.44 2.25
C LYS A 92 -10.14 -12.89 1.55
N ALA A 93 -9.01 -12.22 1.77
CA ALA A 93 -7.71 -12.55 1.18
C ALA A 93 -6.97 -13.66 1.95
N TYR A 94 -7.20 -13.79 3.27
CA TYR A 94 -6.50 -14.76 4.16
C TYR A 94 -7.00 -16.20 4.10
N ARG A 95 -7.56 -16.68 2.99
CA ARG A 95 -8.46 -17.86 2.98
C ARG A 95 -7.91 -19.19 3.57
N GLN A 96 -6.65 -19.34 4.00
CA GLN A 96 -6.12 -20.67 4.32
C GLN A 96 -5.25 -20.86 5.58
N ASN A 97 -4.91 -19.85 6.40
CA ASN A 97 -4.13 -20.14 7.63
C ASN A 97 -4.18 -19.05 8.72
N GLU A 98 -4.58 -19.42 9.95
CA GLU A 98 -4.70 -18.47 11.08
C GLU A 98 -3.34 -17.92 11.55
N VAL A 99 -2.28 -18.73 11.46
CA VAL A 99 -0.91 -18.32 11.83
C VAL A 99 -0.39 -17.23 10.87
N GLU A 100 -0.71 -17.36 9.58
CA GLU A 100 -0.29 -16.40 8.55
C GLU A 100 -1.05 -15.09 8.65
N LYS A 101 -2.34 -15.17 9.00
CA LYS A 101 -3.17 -14.00 9.29
C LYS A 101 -2.55 -13.13 10.39
N PHE A 102 -2.12 -13.75 11.50
CA PHE A 102 -1.53 -13.02 12.63
C PHE A 102 -0.22 -12.29 12.27
N GLN A 103 0.60 -12.87 11.39
CA GLN A 103 1.91 -12.30 11.02
C GLN A 103 1.83 -10.98 10.24
N VAL A 104 0.73 -10.75 9.50
CA VAL A 104 0.58 -9.55 8.66
C VAL A 104 -0.48 -8.58 9.21
N GLU A 105 -1.29 -9.03 10.16
CA GLU A 105 -2.36 -8.21 10.76
C GLU A 105 -1.81 -6.96 11.45
N SER A 106 -0.73 -7.08 12.24
CA SER A 106 -0.07 -5.94 12.88
C SER A 106 0.51 -4.94 11.86
N VAL A 107 1.04 -5.45 10.74
CA VAL A 107 1.51 -4.62 9.63
C VAL A 107 0.35 -3.86 8.99
N ILE A 108 -0.78 -4.52 8.77
CA ILE A 108 -1.96 -3.87 8.17
C ILE A 108 -2.55 -2.82 9.09
N GLU A 109 -2.62 -3.07 10.39
CA GLU A 109 -3.08 -2.07 11.36
C GLU A 109 -2.14 -0.84 11.38
N GLN A 110 -0.83 -1.07 11.33
CA GLN A 110 0.15 0.01 11.21
C GLN A 110 -0.01 0.78 9.89
N TRP A 111 -0.19 0.06 8.79
CA TRP A 111 -0.37 0.64 7.46
C TRP A 111 -1.65 1.46 7.34
N GLU A 112 -2.77 0.96 7.88
CA GLU A 112 -4.04 1.68 7.95
C GLU A 112 -3.86 3.02 8.66
N LYS A 113 -3.13 3.02 9.79
CA LYS A 113 -2.81 4.25 10.52
C LYS A 113 -1.97 5.22 9.69
N PHE A 114 -1.03 4.72 8.89
CA PHE A 114 -0.25 5.58 8.00
C PHE A 114 -1.09 6.18 6.86
N CYS A 115 -1.98 5.40 6.25
CA CYS A 115 -2.93 5.89 5.25
C CYS A 115 -3.85 6.97 5.84
N GLN A 116 -4.41 6.74 7.03
CA GLN A 116 -5.23 7.73 7.75
C GLN A 116 -4.46 9.00 8.06
N ASN A 117 -3.25 8.88 8.61
CA ASN A 117 -2.40 10.03 8.92
C ASN A 117 -2.04 10.83 7.68
N TYR A 118 -1.78 10.15 6.55
CA TYR A 118 -1.45 10.81 5.30
C TYR A 118 -2.65 11.62 4.77
N LEU A 119 -3.85 11.03 4.77
CA LEU A 119 -5.08 11.74 4.42
C LEU A 119 -5.36 12.93 5.35
N GLU A 120 -5.16 12.77 6.65
CA GLU A 120 -5.28 13.87 7.61
C GLU A 120 -4.29 15.00 7.28
N LEU A 121 -3.04 14.68 6.91
CA LEU A 121 -2.05 15.69 6.50
C LEU A 121 -2.48 16.42 5.21
N GLU A 122 -3.01 15.72 4.21
CA GLU A 122 -3.52 16.34 2.98
C GLU A 122 -4.66 17.31 3.27
N GLU A 123 -5.60 16.91 4.15
CA GLU A 123 -6.73 17.76 4.57
C GLU A 123 -6.26 19.00 5.35
N ILE A 124 -5.30 18.84 6.28
CA ILE A 124 -4.72 19.95 7.04
C ILE A 124 -3.98 20.94 6.13
N MET A 125 -3.24 20.42 5.16
CA MET A 125 -2.44 21.23 4.24
C MET A 125 -3.24 21.75 3.04
N ASN A 126 -4.50 21.33 2.88
CA ASN A 126 -5.32 21.58 1.71
C ASN A 126 -4.58 21.22 0.39
N ALA A 127 -3.89 20.09 0.41
CA ALA A 127 -3.02 19.62 -0.66
C ALA A 127 -3.32 18.14 -0.98
N PRO A 128 -4.48 17.83 -1.58
CA PRO A 128 -4.84 16.46 -1.93
C PRO A 128 -3.94 15.91 -3.05
N LEU A 129 -3.65 14.61 -3.00
CA LEU A 129 -3.05 13.91 -4.13
C LEU A 129 -3.93 14.01 -5.39
N PRO A 130 -3.33 14.11 -6.58
CA PRO A 130 -4.08 14.17 -7.84
C PRO A 130 -4.80 12.84 -8.09
N GLN A 131 -6.09 12.86 -8.41
CA GLN A 131 -6.86 11.65 -8.70
C GLN A 131 -6.96 11.39 -10.21
N ASN A 132 -5.82 11.14 -10.84
CA ASN A 132 -5.73 10.92 -12.29
C ASN A 132 -5.90 9.43 -12.63
N TYR A 133 -6.96 8.82 -12.11
CA TYR A 133 -7.20 7.39 -12.21
C TYR A 133 -7.74 7.05 -13.61
N PRO A 134 -7.09 6.13 -14.36
CA PRO A 134 -7.66 5.67 -15.61
C PRO A 134 -8.97 4.90 -15.34
N ARG A 135 -9.76 4.62 -16.38
CA ARG A 135 -10.83 3.62 -16.26
C ARG A 135 -10.19 2.28 -15.92
N GLU A 136 -10.89 1.46 -15.11
CA GLU A 136 -10.38 0.11 -14.82
C GLU A 136 -10.25 -0.66 -16.13
N TYR A 137 -9.09 -1.27 -16.34
CA TYR A 137 -8.82 -2.06 -17.53
C TYR A 137 -9.62 -3.36 -17.46
N GLU A 138 -10.40 -3.62 -18.52
CA GLU A 138 -11.08 -4.90 -18.66
C GLU A 138 -10.06 -5.98 -19.01
N VAL A 139 -10.01 -7.03 -18.18
CA VAL A 139 -9.23 -8.22 -18.49
C VAL A 139 -9.98 -8.99 -19.57
N SER A 140 -9.53 -8.80 -20.81
CA SER A 140 -10.14 -9.38 -22.01
C SER A 140 -10.02 -10.93 -22.03
N ARG A 141 -10.71 -11.59 -22.97
CA ARG A 141 -10.53 -13.04 -23.24
C ARG A 141 -9.21 -13.38 -23.97
N MET A 142 -8.33 -12.40 -24.20
CA MET A 142 -7.04 -12.62 -24.85
C MET A 142 -6.04 -13.30 -23.90
N PRO A 143 -4.94 -13.86 -24.42
CA PRO A 143 -3.84 -14.35 -23.59
C PRO A 143 -3.37 -13.29 -22.59
N ILE A 144 -2.98 -13.73 -21.40
CA ILE A 144 -2.57 -12.89 -20.27
C ILE A 144 -1.43 -11.96 -20.69
N GLU A 145 -0.46 -12.49 -21.43
CA GLU A 145 0.75 -11.80 -21.86
C GLU A 145 0.41 -10.63 -22.78
N ARG A 146 -0.47 -10.86 -23.76
CA ARG A 146 -0.92 -9.81 -24.69
C ARG A 146 -1.73 -8.73 -23.97
N THR A 147 -2.59 -9.15 -23.05
CA THR A 147 -3.39 -8.21 -22.24
C THR A 147 -2.46 -7.36 -21.37
N ALA A 148 -1.51 -7.99 -20.68
CA ALA A 148 -0.53 -7.32 -19.85
C ALA A 148 0.34 -6.32 -20.63
N GLU A 149 0.85 -6.71 -21.80
CA GLU A 149 1.64 -5.84 -22.66
C GLU A 149 0.82 -4.64 -23.15
N ALA A 150 -0.44 -4.85 -23.56
CA ALA A 150 -1.32 -3.77 -23.99
C ALA A 150 -1.59 -2.76 -22.86
N ILE A 151 -1.84 -3.23 -21.64
CA ILE A 151 -2.03 -2.36 -20.46
C ILE A 151 -0.71 -1.61 -20.17
N ALA A 152 0.42 -2.30 -20.18
CA ALA A 152 1.73 -1.69 -19.94
C ALA A 152 2.05 -0.57 -20.95
N VAL A 153 1.85 -0.83 -22.25
CA VAL A 153 2.06 0.17 -23.30
C VAL A 153 1.10 1.35 -23.14
N GLY A 154 -0.19 1.08 -22.91
CA GLY A 154 -1.19 2.14 -22.71
C GLY A 154 -0.86 3.04 -21.53
N GLU A 155 -0.43 2.46 -20.41
CA GLU A 155 -0.05 3.22 -19.22
C GLU A 155 1.26 3.98 -19.39
N ARG A 156 2.26 3.41 -20.08
CA ARG A 156 3.48 4.15 -20.41
C ARG A 156 3.21 5.33 -21.33
N GLN A 157 2.29 5.20 -22.28
CA GLN A 157 1.85 6.31 -23.14
C GLN A 157 1.10 7.37 -22.32
N ARG A 158 0.13 6.96 -21.49
CA ARG A 158 -0.65 7.88 -20.63
C ARG A 158 0.23 8.67 -19.67
N LEU A 159 1.27 8.04 -19.14
CA LEU A 159 2.22 8.65 -18.20
C LEU A 159 3.42 9.33 -18.88
N GLY A 160 3.51 9.31 -20.22
CA GLY A 160 4.61 9.95 -20.96
C GLY A 160 5.99 9.32 -20.70
N LEU A 161 6.06 8.02 -20.39
CA LEU A 161 7.29 7.33 -19.97
C LEU A 161 8.18 6.88 -21.13
N GLY A 162 7.69 6.94 -22.38
CA GLY A 162 8.39 6.42 -23.56
C GLY A 162 8.76 4.93 -23.42
N ASP A 163 9.89 4.52 -23.98
CA ASP A 163 10.38 3.13 -23.97
C ASP A 163 11.63 2.91 -23.10
N GLY A 164 12.01 3.91 -22.31
CA GLY A 164 13.14 3.86 -21.39
C GLY A 164 12.81 3.24 -20.03
N PRO A 165 13.77 3.18 -19.10
CA PRO A 165 13.53 2.83 -17.72
C PRO A 165 12.72 3.94 -17.06
N ILE A 166 12.21 3.65 -15.86
CA ILE A 166 11.39 4.59 -15.07
C ILE A 166 12.17 4.92 -13.78
N PRO A 167 13.13 5.86 -13.76
CA PRO A 167 14.01 6.04 -12.61
C PRO A 167 13.24 6.31 -11.31
N LEU A 168 12.29 7.24 -11.32
CA LEU A 168 11.48 7.64 -10.17
C LEU A 168 10.09 6.98 -10.20
N LEU A 169 10.06 5.64 -10.22
CA LEU A 169 8.81 4.88 -10.34
C LEU A 169 7.81 5.23 -9.23
N ARG A 170 8.27 5.30 -7.99
CA ARG A 170 7.42 5.70 -6.86
C ARG A 170 6.79 7.08 -7.11
N ASP A 171 7.63 8.08 -7.37
CA ASP A 171 7.17 9.47 -7.52
C ASP A 171 6.22 9.61 -8.72
N THR A 172 6.46 8.85 -9.79
CA THR A 172 5.57 8.79 -10.95
C THR A 172 4.18 8.31 -10.52
N LEU A 173 4.09 7.23 -9.74
CA LEU A 173 2.82 6.67 -9.29
C LEU A 173 2.14 7.56 -8.23
N GLU A 174 2.90 8.16 -7.31
CA GLU A 174 2.34 9.08 -6.30
C GLU A 174 1.82 10.37 -6.96
N GLN A 175 2.62 11.01 -7.81
CA GLN A 175 2.33 12.35 -8.34
C GLN A 175 1.53 12.36 -9.64
N SER A 176 1.71 11.37 -10.52
CA SER A 176 0.99 11.36 -11.82
C SER A 176 -0.30 10.56 -11.75
N VAL A 177 -0.39 9.59 -10.84
CA VAL A 177 -1.59 8.74 -10.66
C VAL A 177 -2.38 9.14 -9.42
N GLY A 178 -1.70 9.36 -8.29
CA GLY A 178 -2.35 9.61 -7.01
C GLY A 178 -2.44 8.40 -6.10
N LEU A 179 -1.43 7.52 -6.14
CA LEU A 179 -1.36 6.37 -5.25
C LEU A 179 -0.65 6.75 -3.95
N ARG A 180 -1.09 6.22 -2.81
CA ARG A 180 -0.38 6.35 -1.53
C ARG A 180 0.51 5.13 -1.32
N ILE A 181 1.83 5.34 -1.34
CA ILE A 181 2.82 4.26 -1.33
C ILE A 181 3.64 4.31 -0.05
N PHE A 182 3.69 3.19 0.67
CA PHE A 182 4.43 3.06 1.92
C PHE A 182 5.44 1.91 1.86
N TYR A 183 6.57 2.05 2.55
CA TYR A 183 7.52 0.97 2.74
C TYR A 183 7.46 0.50 4.19
N LEU A 184 7.09 -0.76 4.38
CA LEU A 184 6.90 -1.36 5.70
C LEU A 184 7.73 -2.63 5.80
N LYS A 185 8.28 -2.89 6.99
CA LYS A 185 8.94 -4.18 7.25
C LYS A 185 7.86 -5.25 7.35
N MET A 186 7.90 -6.23 6.44
CA MET A 186 6.97 -7.36 6.41
C MET A 186 7.76 -8.68 6.42
N PRO A 187 7.13 -9.79 6.86
CA PRO A 187 7.73 -11.11 6.69
C PRO A 187 8.15 -11.34 5.24
N SER A 188 9.30 -11.98 5.03
CA SER A 188 9.95 -12.07 3.71
C SER A 188 9.07 -12.66 2.61
N LYS A 189 8.13 -13.56 2.95
CA LYS A 189 7.20 -14.15 1.98
C LYS A 189 6.19 -13.18 1.37
N TYR A 190 5.93 -12.04 2.02
CA TYR A 190 5.01 -11.01 1.54
C TYR A 190 5.79 -9.92 0.83
N SER A 191 5.39 -9.59 -0.40
CA SER A 191 6.10 -8.62 -1.23
C SER A 191 5.40 -7.25 -1.23
N GLU A 192 4.06 -7.26 -1.30
CA GLU A 192 3.26 -6.06 -1.21
C GLU A 192 1.85 -6.32 -0.68
N VAL A 193 1.18 -5.26 -0.26
CA VAL A 193 -0.24 -5.27 0.08
C VAL A 193 -0.90 -4.09 -0.62
N TYR A 194 -2.07 -4.31 -1.22
CA TYR A 194 -2.82 -3.31 -1.97
C TYR A 194 -4.28 -3.23 -1.50
N THR A 195 -4.81 -2.01 -1.39
CA THR A 195 -6.23 -1.75 -1.15
C THR A 195 -6.67 -0.44 -1.78
N TYR A 196 -7.97 -0.25 -1.90
CA TYR A 196 -8.59 0.95 -2.44
C TYR A 196 -9.78 1.37 -1.56
N ASP A 197 -9.85 2.65 -1.23
CA ASP A 197 -11.00 3.28 -0.57
C ASP A 197 -11.42 4.51 -1.37
N GLU A 198 -12.72 4.84 -1.41
CA GLU A 198 -13.17 6.00 -2.19
C GLU A 198 -12.64 7.34 -1.60
N LYS A 199 -12.29 7.40 -0.31
CA LYS A 199 -11.68 8.59 0.30
C LYS A 199 -10.15 8.54 0.23
N LEU A 200 -9.54 7.39 0.48
CA LEU A 200 -8.07 7.25 0.43
C LEU A 200 -7.53 7.01 -0.97
N GLY A 201 -8.36 6.77 -1.98
CA GLY A 201 -7.90 6.27 -3.27
C GLY A 201 -7.13 4.94 -3.16
N GLY A 202 -6.22 4.72 -4.12
CA GLY A 202 -5.36 3.53 -4.14
C GLY A 202 -4.21 3.63 -3.15
N CYS A 203 -4.08 2.65 -2.26
CA CYS A 203 -3.00 2.55 -1.30
C CYS A 203 -2.23 1.24 -1.50
N MET A 204 -0.89 1.31 -1.38
CA MET A 204 -0.04 0.12 -1.33
C MET A 204 1.04 0.21 -0.26
N ALA A 205 1.39 -0.95 0.31
CA ALA A 205 2.55 -1.14 1.17
C ALA A 205 3.52 -2.13 0.50
N ILE A 206 4.79 -1.75 0.40
CA ILE A 206 5.87 -2.55 -0.20
C ILE A 206 6.81 -3.06 0.88
N ASN A 207 7.30 -4.29 0.76
CA ASN A 207 8.20 -4.86 1.76
C ASN A 207 9.56 -4.15 1.75
N ALA A 208 9.83 -3.38 2.80
CA ALA A 208 11.10 -2.67 2.98
C ALA A 208 12.31 -3.60 3.13
N ASN A 209 12.10 -4.86 3.49
CA ASN A 209 13.17 -5.84 3.68
C ASN A 209 13.63 -6.49 2.37
N HIS A 210 12.91 -6.29 1.26
CA HIS A 210 13.31 -6.81 -0.05
C HIS A 210 14.34 -5.89 -0.73
N PRO A 211 15.21 -6.45 -1.60
CA PRO A 211 16.16 -5.65 -2.36
C PRO A 211 15.45 -4.68 -3.31
N GLU A 212 16.15 -3.66 -3.80
CA GLU A 212 15.56 -2.55 -4.56
C GLU A 212 14.81 -3.01 -5.82
N GLU A 213 15.43 -3.88 -6.60
CA GLU A 213 14.85 -4.48 -7.81
C GLU A 213 13.55 -5.24 -7.52
N ARG A 214 13.48 -5.94 -6.39
CA ARG A 214 12.27 -6.64 -5.96
C ARG A 214 11.19 -5.67 -5.50
N ARG A 215 11.56 -4.63 -4.76
CA ARG A 215 10.62 -3.58 -4.34
C ARG A 215 10.05 -2.84 -5.54
N ARG A 216 10.87 -2.58 -6.56
CA ARG A 216 10.47 -1.98 -7.83
C ARG A 216 9.49 -2.87 -8.61
N TRP A 217 9.74 -4.18 -8.64
CA TRP A 217 8.80 -5.15 -9.19
C TRP A 217 7.47 -5.14 -8.44
N SER A 218 7.50 -5.20 -7.11
CA SER A 218 6.30 -5.13 -6.27
C SER A 218 5.47 -3.86 -6.46
N LEU A 219 6.13 -2.72 -6.72
CA LEU A 219 5.43 -1.48 -7.08
C LEU A 219 4.65 -1.64 -8.39
N ALA A 220 5.29 -2.17 -9.44
CA ALA A 220 4.62 -2.40 -10.72
C ALA A 220 3.50 -3.45 -10.60
N HIS A 221 3.71 -4.48 -9.78
CA HIS A 221 2.72 -5.52 -9.51
C HIS A 221 1.48 -4.96 -8.79
N GLY A 222 1.71 -4.20 -7.70
CA GLY A 222 0.65 -3.49 -6.98
C GLY A 222 -0.06 -2.47 -7.87
N TYR A 223 0.65 -1.84 -8.80
CA TYR A 223 0.06 -0.93 -9.75
C TYR A 223 -0.94 -1.61 -10.69
N LEU A 224 -0.67 -2.83 -11.18
CA LEU A 224 -1.68 -3.53 -11.97
C LEU A 224 -2.95 -3.79 -11.16
N HIS A 225 -2.84 -4.22 -9.90
CA HIS A 225 -4.04 -4.44 -9.08
C HIS A 225 -4.89 -3.18 -8.97
N PHE A 226 -4.27 -2.01 -8.92
CA PHE A 226 -4.99 -0.75 -9.03
C PHE A 226 -5.65 -0.50 -10.39
N LEU A 227 -4.98 -0.88 -11.48
CA LEU A 227 -5.46 -0.66 -12.85
C LEU A 227 -6.59 -1.60 -13.28
N ALA A 228 -6.52 -2.88 -12.91
CA ALA A 228 -7.42 -3.93 -13.43
C ALA A 228 -8.32 -4.57 -12.34
N HIS A 229 -7.96 -4.42 -11.06
CA HIS A 229 -8.65 -5.08 -9.96
C HIS A 229 -8.89 -4.10 -8.79
N ARG A 230 -9.23 -2.84 -9.09
CA ARG A 230 -9.05 -1.72 -8.15
C ARG A 230 -9.69 -1.96 -6.80
N ARG A 231 -10.90 -2.54 -6.79
CA ARG A 231 -11.70 -2.78 -5.58
C ARG A 231 -11.40 -4.12 -4.89
N LYS A 232 -10.47 -4.92 -5.43
CA LYS A 232 -10.01 -6.17 -4.84
C LYS A 232 -8.78 -5.89 -3.97
N SER A 233 -8.91 -6.11 -2.67
CA SER A 233 -7.75 -6.05 -1.77
C SER A 233 -6.86 -7.28 -1.96
N VAL A 234 -5.55 -7.07 -2.05
CA VAL A 234 -4.57 -8.10 -2.41
C VAL A 234 -3.41 -8.10 -1.42
N VAL A 235 -2.96 -9.29 -1.05
CA VAL A 235 -1.71 -9.53 -0.32
C VAL A 235 -0.81 -10.32 -1.27
N GLY A 236 0.22 -9.68 -1.81
CA GLY A 236 1.18 -10.27 -2.73
C GLY A 236 2.13 -11.21 -2.01
N LEU A 237 2.33 -12.39 -2.60
CA LEU A 237 3.31 -13.38 -2.13
C LEU A 237 4.46 -13.48 -3.13
N ILE A 238 5.62 -13.90 -2.64
CA ILE A 238 6.72 -14.30 -3.53
C ILE A 238 6.33 -15.54 -4.34
N GLU A 239 6.83 -15.61 -5.58
CA GLU A 239 6.72 -16.76 -6.47
C GLU A 239 7.11 -18.08 -5.77
N GLY A 240 6.41 -19.17 -6.11
CA GLY A 240 6.60 -20.48 -5.46
C GLY A 240 5.93 -20.64 -4.09
N GLN A 241 5.39 -19.56 -3.49
CA GLN A 241 4.58 -19.64 -2.25
C GLN A 241 3.10 -19.94 -2.54
N TYR A 242 2.66 -19.81 -3.80
CA TYR A 242 1.32 -20.16 -4.22
C TYR A 242 1.21 -21.66 -4.55
N LYS A 243 0.18 -22.33 -4.03
CA LYS A 243 -0.21 -23.68 -4.52
C LYS A 243 -0.71 -23.63 -5.96
N ARG A 244 -1.44 -22.57 -6.32
CA ARG A 244 -1.90 -22.24 -7.67
C ARG A 244 -2.02 -20.73 -7.76
N MET A 245 -1.30 -20.13 -8.70
CA MET A 245 -1.30 -18.69 -8.85
C MET A 245 -2.63 -18.19 -9.43
N PRO A 246 -3.31 -17.23 -8.77
CA PRO A 246 -4.53 -16.62 -9.28
C PRO A 246 -4.30 -15.94 -10.64
N GLU A 247 -5.33 -15.89 -11.49
CA GLU A 247 -5.25 -15.20 -12.78
C GLU A 247 -4.92 -13.70 -12.64
N SER A 248 -5.46 -13.04 -11.61
CA SER A 248 -5.11 -11.64 -11.30
C SER A 248 -3.63 -11.44 -11.05
N ASP A 249 -2.99 -12.41 -10.39
CA ASP A 249 -1.60 -12.29 -9.98
C ASP A 249 -0.69 -12.66 -11.16
N ARG A 250 -1.07 -13.64 -11.98
CA ARG A 250 -0.38 -13.94 -13.27
C ARG A 250 -0.39 -12.73 -14.20
N LEU A 251 -1.52 -12.02 -14.31
CA LEU A 251 -1.59 -10.79 -15.07
C LEU A 251 -0.67 -9.71 -14.48
N ALA A 252 -0.59 -9.60 -13.15
CA ALA A 252 0.26 -8.62 -12.47
C ALA A 252 1.75 -8.89 -12.64
N GLU A 253 2.18 -10.16 -12.62
CA GLU A 253 3.54 -10.55 -12.98
C GLU A 253 3.85 -10.20 -14.43
N ALA A 254 2.97 -10.59 -15.37
CA ALA A 254 3.16 -10.28 -16.78
C ALA A 254 3.21 -8.76 -17.02
N PHE A 255 2.32 -7.98 -16.41
CA PHE A 255 2.30 -6.52 -16.56
C PHE A 255 3.59 -5.90 -16.02
N SER A 256 4.05 -6.30 -14.83
CA SER A 256 5.26 -5.75 -14.21
C SER A 256 6.47 -5.90 -15.13
N LYS A 257 6.57 -7.06 -15.79
CA LYS A 257 7.59 -7.36 -16.79
C LYS A 257 7.55 -6.38 -17.96
N TYR A 258 6.41 -6.25 -18.65
CA TYR A 258 6.27 -5.36 -19.81
C TYR A 258 6.35 -3.88 -19.45
N PHE A 259 5.87 -3.50 -18.26
CA PHE A 259 5.86 -2.12 -17.80
C PHE A 259 7.26 -1.63 -17.44
N LEU A 260 8.07 -2.46 -16.77
CA LEU A 260 9.44 -2.12 -16.40
C LEU A 260 10.42 -2.31 -17.56
N MET A 261 10.19 -3.31 -18.42
CA MET A 261 11.04 -3.66 -19.57
C MET A 261 10.22 -3.70 -20.86
N PRO A 262 9.86 -2.53 -21.44
CA PRO A 262 9.05 -2.46 -22.65
C PRO A 262 9.76 -3.14 -23.82
N THR A 263 9.01 -3.95 -24.57
CA THR A 263 9.54 -4.82 -25.66
C THR A 263 10.37 -4.04 -26.68
N SER A 264 9.87 -2.92 -27.18
CA SER A 264 10.56 -2.05 -28.15
C SER A 264 11.89 -1.51 -27.61
N GLY A 265 11.86 -0.97 -26.39
CA GLY A 265 13.04 -0.40 -25.74
C GLY A 265 14.10 -1.45 -25.44
N LEU A 266 13.67 -2.61 -24.92
CA LEU A 266 14.57 -3.70 -24.56
C LEU A 266 15.23 -4.31 -25.81
N LEU A 267 14.44 -4.56 -26.86
CA LEU A 267 14.93 -5.12 -28.13
C LEU A 267 15.98 -4.21 -28.77
N LYS A 268 15.70 -2.90 -28.84
CA LYS A 268 16.64 -1.91 -29.38
C LYS A 268 17.97 -1.95 -28.63
N ARG A 269 17.92 -1.89 -27.29
CA ARG A 269 19.14 -1.86 -26.45
C ARG A 269 19.94 -3.14 -26.52
N PHE A 270 19.27 -4.29 -26.59
CA PHE A 270 19.92 -5.57 -26.78
C PHE A 270 20.76 -5.57 -28.07
N TYR A 271 20.17 -5.17 -29.20
CA TYR A 271 20.90 -5.13 -30.48
C TYR A 271 22.00 -4.07 -30.52
N ASP A 272 21.78 -2.89 -29.93
CA ASP A 272 22.82 -1.86 -29.82
C ASP A 272 24.03 -2.40 -29.04
N MET A 273 23.82 -3.05 -27.89
CA MET A 273 24.88 -3.68 -27.10
C MET A 273 25.60 -4.80 -27.86
N CYS A 274 24.88 -5.63 -28.61
CA CYS A 274 25.51 -6.64 -29.47
C CYS A 274 26.42 -5.99 -30.51
N ARG A 275 25.96 -4.92 -31.19
CA ARG A 275 26.74 -4.23 -32.23
C ARG A 275 28.01 -3.55 -31.70
N GLU A 276 27.97 -3.03 -30.48
CA GLU A 276 29.13 -2.40 -29.82
C GLU A 276 30.21 -3.41 -29.44
N ASN A 277 29.84 -4.68 -29.20
CA ASN A 277 30.79 -5.73 -28.88
C ASN A 277 31.53 -6.23 -30.13
N LYS A 278 32.86 -6.39 -30.02
CA LYS A 278 33.72 -6.90 -31.10
C LYS A 278 33.24 -8.23 -31.70
N ASN A 279 32.66 -9.09 -30.87
CA ASN A 279 32.18 -10.42 -31.28
C ASN A 279 30.71 -10.43 -31.71
N GLN A 280 30.04 -9.27 -31.73
CA GLN A 280 28.62 -9.12 -32.05
C GLN A 280 27.66 -9.97 -31.19
N LYS A 281 28.08 -10.35 -29.98
CA LYS A 281 27.34 -11.22 -29.07
C LYS A 281 26.93 -10.48 -27.82
N PHE A 282 25.79 -10.87 -27.26
CA PHE A 282 25.38 -10.48 -25.92
C PHE A 282 26.21 -11.24 -24.88
N THR A 283 26.79 -10.53 -23.92
CA THR A 283 27.68 -11.10 -22.89
C THR A 283 27.06 -10.98 -21.50
N PRO A 284 27.53 -11.75 -20.50
CA PRO A 284 27.12 -11.56 -19.11
C PRO A 284 27.31 -10.13 -18.61
N THR A 285 28.36 -9.42 -19.05
CA THR A 285 28.55 -8.01 -18.72
C THR A 285 27.42 -7.14 -19.26
N ASN A 286 26.93 -7.41 -20.48
CA ASN A 286 25.77 -6.69 -21.03
C ASN A 286 24.51 -6.98 -20.21
N LEU A 287 24.32 -8.22 -19.73
CA LEU A 287 23.20 -8.58 -18.87
C LEU A 287 23.19 -7.74 -17.59
N PHE A 288 24.33 -7.64 -16.89
CA PHE A 288 24.43 -6.82 -15.67
C PHE A 288 24.14 -5.33 -15.94
N ILE A 289 24.71 -4.78 -17.01
CA ILE A 289 24.49 -3.36 -17.37
C ILE A 289 23.02 -3.11 -17.71
N LEU A 290 22.39 -4.01 -18.48
CA LEU A 290 21.02 -3.87 -18.93
C LEU A 290 20.02 -4.09 -17.79
N ALA A 291 20.29 -5.03 -16.88
CA ALA A 291 19.49 -5.27 -15.68
C ALA A 291 19.53 -4.05 -14.75
N HIS A 292 20.73 -3.50 -14.52
CA HIS A 292 20.90 -2.25 -13.76
C HIS A 292 20.17 -1.09 -14.42
N TYR A 293 20.28 -0.95 -15.75
CA TYR A 293 19.62 0.12 -16.52
C TYR A 293 18.08 0.10 -16.36
N TYR A 294 17.45 -1.08 -16.37
CA TYR A 294 16.01 -1.22 -16.13
C TYR A 294 15.61 -1.27 -14.65
N GLY A 295 16.58 -1.43 -13.75
CA GLY A 295 16.37 -1.56 -12.30
C GLY A 295 15.77 -2.91 -11.91
N VAL A 296 16.05 -3.98 -12.65
CA VAL A 296 15.52 -5.34 -12.41
C VAL A 296 16.64 -6.31 -12.05
N SER A 297 16.30 -7.49 -11.52
CA SER A 297 17.29 -8.54 -11.30
C SER A 297 17.79 -9.12 -12.63
N CYS A 298 19.02 -9.64 -12.64
CA CYS A 298 19.55 -10.34 -13.80
C CYS A 298 18.68 -11.53 -14.18
N GLU A 299 18.18 -12.28 -13.21
CA GLU A 299 17.26 -13.42 -13.40
C GLU A 299 16.00 -13.01 -14.18
N LEU A 300 15.31 -11.95 -13.74
CA LEU A 300 14.10 -11.46 -14.43
C LEU A 300 14.39 -10.98 -15.85
N LEU A 301 15.54 -10.31 -16.05
CA LEU A 301 15.96 -9.88 -17.37
C LEU A 301 16.28 -11.09 -18.27
N THR A 302 16.97 -12.12 -17.76
CA THR A 302 17.27 -13.33 -18.51
C THR A 302 15.99 -14.02 -18.97
N TYR A 303 15.03 -14.25 -18.06
CA TYR A 303 13.73 -14.80 -18.42
C TYR A 303 13.04 -13.96 -19.50
N ARG A 304 13.08 -12.62 -19.39
CA ARG A 304 12.48 -11.74 -20.38
C ARG A 304 13.15 -11.87 -21.75
N LEU A 305 14.47 -12.01 -21.80
CA LEU A 305 15.23 -12.17 -23.05
C LEU A 305 15.02 -13.55 -23.68
N GLU A 306 14.86 -14.61 -22.88
CA GLU A 306 14.49 -15.95 -23.37
C GLU A 306 13.10 -15.98 -23.99
N GLU A 307 12.11 -15.36 -23.34
CA GLU A 307 10.75 -15.24 -23.88
C GLU A 307 10.69 -14.47 -25.22
N MET A 308 11.64 -13.56 -25.42
CA MET A 308 11.79 -12.80 -26.67
C MET A 308 12.67 -13.53 -27.70
N GLU A 309 13.09 -14.76 -27.41
CA GLU A 309 13.98 -15.59 -28.26
C GLU A 309 15.33 -14.90 -28.55
N LEU A 310 15.76 -13.99 -27.67
CA LEU A 310 17.05 -13.29 -27.77
C LEU A 310 18.18 -14.06 -27.07
N LEU A 311 17.82 -14.92 -26.10
CA LEU A 311 18.72 -15.87 -25.45
C LEU A 311 18.16 -17.29 -25.57
N PRO A 312 19.02 -18.33 -25.58
CA PRO A 312 18.57 -19.72 -25.55
C PRO A 312 17.76 -20.04 -24.30
N SER A 313 16.75 -20.89 -24.42
CA SER A 313 15.97 -21.35 -23.26
C SER A 313 16.84 -22.06 -22.22
N GLY A 314 16.63 -21.77 -20.93
CA GLY A 314 17.39 -22.35 -19.81
C GLY A 314 18.73 -21.66 -19.54
N THR A 315 18.87 -20.40 -19.94
CA THR A 315 19.98 -19.52 -19.54
C THR A 315 19.79 -19.01 -18.10
N ALA A 316 18.54 -18.86 -17.65
CA ALA A 316 18.18 -18.48 -16.29
C ALA A 316 18.42 -19.59 -15.26
#